data_AF-A0A7Y2US75-F1
#
_entry.id   AF-A0A7Y2US75-F1
#
_cell.length_a   1.000
_cell.length_b   1.000
_cell.length_c   1.000
_cell.angle_alpha   90.00
_cell.angle_beta   90.00
_cell.angle_gamma   90.00
#
_symmetry.space_group_name_H-M   'P 1'
#
loop_
_entity.id
_entity.type
_entity.pdbx_description
1 polymer ?
#
loop_
_entity_poly.entity_id
_entity_poly.type
_entity_poly.pdbx_seq_one_letter_code
_entity_poly.pdbx_strand_id
1 'polypeptide(L)'
;MRKARRGPPLRGLSYEDNSEGDLTLTSRKSQKVAAAISGFIRFDAPGTYTVNVFSNDGIVASIGGKQIALYDEIHACEPAGEQDVIVPSAGWYAVEATYFQRKGTACLAMDWNVGGRMGPVPDSAFAHID
;
A
#
# COMPACT_ATOMS: atom_id res chain seq x y z
N MET A 1 -13.08 -11.40 0.01
CA MET A 1 -14.06 -10.69 -0.86
C MET A 1 -14.75 -11.67 -1.81
N ARG A 2 -16.04 -11.98 -1.65
CA ARG A 2 -16.74 -13.07 -2.40
C ARG A 2 -17.18 -12.72 -3.83
N LYS A 3 -17.23 -11.44 -4.21
CA LYS A 3 -17.68 -10.97 -5.55
C LYS A 3 -16.63 -10.11 -6.27
N ALA A 4 -15.39 -10.08 -5.77
CA ALA A 4 -14.32 -9.31 -6.40
C ALA A 4 -13.90 -9.96 -7.73
N ARG A 5 -13.49 -9.13 -8.68
CA ARG A 5 -12.84 -9.57 -9.93
C ARG A 5 -11.37 -9.18 -9.82
N ARG A 6 -10.46 -10.12 -10.12
CA ARG A 6 -9.03 -9.81 -10.19
C ARG A 6 -8.79 -8.78 -11.29
N GLY A 7 -8.17 -7.66 -10.94
CA GLY A 7 -7.70 -6.65 -11.89
C GLY A 7 -6.26 -6.92 -12.32
N PRO A 8 -5.71 -6.07 -13.21
CA PRO A 8 -4.27 -6.01 -13.43
C PRO A 8 -3.53 -5.83 -12.09
N PRO A 9 -2.39 -6.51 -11.87
CA PRO A 9 -1.61 -6.33 -10.67
C PRO A 9 -1.17 -4.89 -10.47
N LEU A 10 -1.02 -4.49 -9.21
CA LEU A 10 -0.37 -3.23 -8.87
C LEU A 10 1.13 -3.36 -9.11
N ARG A 11 1.76 -2.33 -9.68
CA ARG A 11 3.22 -2.28 -9.85
C ARG A 11 4.00 -2.11 -8.53
N GLY A 12 3.33 -1.61 -7.50
CA GLY A 12 3.87 -1.26 -6.20
C GLY A 12 2.86 -0.44 -5.40
N LEU A 13 3.30 0.24 -4.35
CA LEU A 13 2.50 1.19 -3.58
C LEU A 13 2.98 2.62 -3.89
N SER A 14 2.74 3.07 -5.12
CA SER A 14 3.18 4.38 -5.64
C SER A 14 2.05 5.17 -6.30
N TYR A 15 0.79 4.93 -5.92
CA TYR A 15 -0.37 5.61 -6.51
C TYR A 15 -0.62 6.89 -5.73
N GLU A 16 -0.03 7.99 -6.20
CA GLU A 16 -0.25 9.33 -5.66
C GLU A 16 -1.72 9.74 -5.77
N ASP A 17 -2.13 10.76 -5.01
CA ASP A 17 -3.50 11.28 -5.04
C ASP A 17 -3.84 11.78 -6.45
N ASN A 18 -4.86 11.16 -7.04
CA ASN A 18 -5.25 11.42 -8.42
C ASN A 18 -6.30 12.55 -8.50
N SER A 19 -6.81 12.82 -9.71
CA SER A 19 -7.93 13.75 -9.89
C SER A 19 -9.27 13.05 -9.83
N GLU A 20 -10.32 13.76 -9.40
CA GLU A 20 -11.66 13.17 -9.36
C GLU A 20 -12.10 12.75 -10.77
N GLY A 21 -12.53 11.49 -10.89
CA GLY A 21 -12.90 10.88 -12.17
C GLY A 21 -11.83 9.96 -12.75
N ASP A 22 -10.58 10.08 -12.31
CA ASP A 22 -9.51 9.14 -12.66
C ASP A 22 -9.81 7.75 -12.09
N LEU A 23 -9.29 6.71 -12.74
CA LEU A 23 -9.47 5.33 -12.28
C LEU A 23 -8.79 5.12 -10.92
N THR A 24 -9.45 4.40 -10.03
CA THR A 24 -8.88 4.02 -8.73
C THR A 24 -7.90 2.86 -8.94
N LEU A 25 -6.60 3.11 -8.75
CA LEU A 25 -5.55 2.11 -8.95
C LEU A 25 -5.67 1.48 -10.35
N THR A 26 -5.64 0.14 -10.46
CA THR A 26 -5.84 -0.61 -11.71
C THR A 26 -7.30 -1.01 -11.96
N SER A 27 -8.25 -0.44 -11.21
CA SER A 27 -9.69 -0.70 -11.39
C SER A 27 -10.23 -0.12 -12.70
N ARG A 28 -11.37 -0.66 -13.15
CA ARG A 28 -12.17 -0.08 -14.26
C ARG A 28 -13.18 0.96 -13.77
N LYS A 29 -13.09 1.38 -12.51
CA LYS A 29 -13.97 2.36 -11.87
C LYS A 29 -13.13 3.41 -11.17
N SER A 30 -13.60 4.65 -11.21
CA SER A 30 -13.03 5.78 -10.48
C SER A 30 -13.51 5.89 -9.04
N GLN A 31 -14.64 5.24 -8.71
CA GLN A 31 -15.25 5.33 -7.39
C GLN A 31 -15.85 4.01 -6.91
N LYS A 32 -16.03 3.88 -5.58
CA LYS A 32 -16.66 2.72 -4.92
C LYS A 32 -15.90 1.42 -5.18
N VAL A 33 -14.59 1.47 -4.99
CA VAL A 33 -13.67 0.35 -5.18
C VAL A 33 -13.27 -0.22 -3.83
N ALA A 34 -13.19 -1.54 -3.75
CA ALA A 34 -12.53 -2.22 -2.64
C ALA A 34 -11.54 -3.20 -3.25
N ALA A 35 -10.33 -3.26 -2.70
CA ALA A 35 -9.26 -4.12 -3.17
C ALA A 35 -8.74 -5.00 -2.04
N ALA A 36 -8.57 -6.28 -2.34
CA ALA A 36 -7.70 -7.18 -1.59
C ALA A 36 -6.38 -7.24 -2.35
N ILE A 37 -5.31 -6.82 -1.71
CA ILE A 37 -3.99 -6.67 -2.31
C ILE A 37 -3.07 -7.65 -1.58
N SER A 38 -2.35 -8.47 -2.34
CA SER A 38 -1.36 -9.39 -1.80
C SER A 38 -0.14 -9.42 -2.71
N GLY A 39 1.04 -9.45 -2.10
CA GLY A 39 2.31 -9.46 -2.81
C GLY A 39 3.46 -9.56 -1.82
N PHE A 40 4.61 -9.01 -2.21
CA PHE A 40 5.82 -9.02 -1.42
C PHE A 40 6.55 -7.68 -1.53
N ILE A 41 7.26 -7.31 -0.48
CA ILE A 41 8.25 -6.22 -0.47
C ILE A 41 9.62 -6.81 -0.15
N ARG A 42 10.66 -6.32 -0.82
CA ARG A 42 12.04 -6.72 -0.60
C ARG A 42 12.77 -5.73 0.29
N PHE A 43 13.50 -6.26 1.26
CA PHE A 43 14.50 -5.52 2.03
C PHE A 43 15.88 -6.11 1.75
N ASP A 44 16.84 -5.26 1.36
CA ASP A 44 18.18 -5.70 0.95
C ASP A 44 19.14 -5.96 2.12
N ALA A 45 18.76 -5.58 3.34
CA ALA A 45 19.56 -5.78 4.55
C ALA A 45 18.66 -6.07 5.76
N PRO A 46 19.19 -6.76 6.79
CA PRO A 46 18.52 -6.80 8.09
C PRO A 46 18.54 -5.40 8.75
N GLY A 47 17.55 -5.12 9.58
CA GLY A 47 17.45 -3.86 10.33
C GLY A 47 16.04 -3.52 10.74
N THR A 48 15.87 -2.32 11.30
CA THR A 48 14.56 -1.72 11.56
C THR A 48 14.29 -0.67 10.49
N TYR A 49 13.16 -0.79 9.81
CA TYR A 49 12.71 0.13 8.78
C TYR A 49 11.47 0.86 9.28
N THR A 50 11.52 2.18 9.37
CA THR A 50 10.32 2.99 9.58
C THR A 50 9.57 3.11 8.26
N VAL A 51 8.27 2.82 8.25
CA VAL A 51 7.41 2.85 7.07
C VAL A 51 6.16 3.67 7.36
N ASN A 52 5.54 4.23 6.32
CA ASN A 52 4.27 4.94 6.43
C ASN A 52 3.43 4.67 5.17
N VAL A 53 2.16 4.35 5.34
CA VAL A 53 1.23 4.08 4.23
C VAL A 53 0.26 5.22 4.12
N PHE A 54 0.07 5.71 2.90
CA PHE A 54 -0.90 6.75 2.58
C PHE A 54 -2.07 6.10 1.86
N SER A 55 -3.28 6.49 2.20
CA SER A 55 -4.48 5.99 1.54
C SER A 55 -5.55 7.08 1.38
N ASN A 56 -6.40 6.90 0.39
CA ASN A 56 -7.67 7.58 0.23
C ASN A 56 -8.62 6.60 -0.46
N ASP A 57 -9.64 6.03 0.19
CA ASP A 57 -10.02 6.25 1.60
C ASP A 57 -9.22 5.29 2.50
N GLY A 58 -9.89 4.37 3.20
CA GLY A 58 -9.29 3.55 4.24
C GLY A 58 -8.49 2.33 3.77
N ILE A 59 -7.64 1.86 4.66
CA ILE A 59 -6.76 0.70 4.49
C ILE A 59 -6.51 -0.03 5.81
N VAL A 60 -6.35 -1.35 5.73
CA VAL A 60 -5.58 -2.13 6.71
C VAL A 60 -4.48 -2.86 5.96
N ALA A 61 -3.22 -2.72 6.39
CA ALA A 61 -2.08 -3.31 5.71
C ALA A 61 -1.08 -3.93 6.69
N SER A 62 -0.37 -4.97 6.24
CA SER A 62 0.65 -5.66 6.99
C SER A 62 1.88 -5.99 6.13
N ILE A 63 3.05 -6.08 6.78
CA ILE A 63 4.29 -6.63 6.23
C ILE A 63 4.75 -7.78 7.13
N GLY A 64 4.94 -8.96 6.55
CA GLY A 64 5.34 -10.16 7.31
C GLY A 64 4.38 -10.50 8.46
N GLY A 65 3.09 -10.16 8.31
CA GLY A 65 2.07 -10.33 9.36
C GLY A 65 2.03 -9.23 10.43
N LYS A 66 3.00 -8.30 10.47
CA LYS A 66 2.93 -7.12 11.34
C LYS A 66 2.08 -6.04 10.68
N GLN A 67 1.03 -5.57 11.35
CA GLN A 67 0.24 -4.44 10.87
C GLN A 67 1.11 -3.18 10.78
N ILE A 68 1.06 -2.50 9.64
CA ILE A 68 1.77 -1.24 9.37
C ILE A 68 0.84 -0.07 9.08
N ALA A 69 -0.45 -0.32 8.86
CA ALA A 69 -1.44 0.72 8.62
C ALA A 69 -2.82 0.24 9.08
N LEU A 70 -3.56 1.15 9.72
CA LEU A 70 -4.99 1.04 9.95
C LEU A 70 -5.59 2.43 9.82
N TYR A 71 -6.47 2.57 8.84
CA TYR A 71 -7.32 3.73 8.67
C TYR A 71 -8.67 3.23 8.19
N ASP A 72 -9.67 3.17 9.06
CA ASP A 72 -10.98 2.56 8.80
C ASP A 72 -12.10 3.59 8.51
N GLU A 73 -11.70 4.83 8.26
CA GLU A 73 -12.58 5.97 7.99
C GLU A 73 -12.55 6.41 6.51
N ILE A 74 -13.41 7.37 6.17
CA ILE A 74 -13.40 8.08 4.88
C ILE A 74 -12.57 9.35 5.08
N HIS A 75 -11.51 9.53 4.30
CA HIS A 75 -10.55 10.63 4.47
C HIS A 75 -9.84 10.95 3.14
N ALA A 76 -9.22 12.14 3.07
CA ALA A 76 -8.38 12.51 1.92
C ALA A 76 -7.07 11.71 1.93
N CYS A 77 -6.18 11.92 0.95
CA CYS A 77 -4.90 11.20 0.94
C CYS A 77 -4.02 11.61 2.13
N GLU A 78 -3.98 10.74 3.14
CA GLU A 78 -3.33 11.02 4.41
C GLU A 78 -2.50 9.80 4.87
N PRO A 79 -1.39 10.03 5.59
CA PRO A 79 -0.61 8.95 6.19
C PRO A 79 -1.38 8.28 7.33
N ALA A 80 -1.33 6.94 7.39
CA ALA A 80 -1.84 6.15 8.51
C ALA A 80 -0.94 6.21 9.77
N GLY A 81 0.25 6.82 9.65
CA GLY A 81 1.22 7.00 10.71
C GLY A 81 2.44 6.08 10.55
N GLU A 82 3.59 6.56 11.03
CA GLU A 82 4.85 5.82 10.95
C GLU A 82 4.83 4.55 11.82
N GLN A 83 5.32 3.44 11.27
CA GLN A 83 5.45 2.16 11.95
C GLN A 83 6.83 1.57 11.69
N ASP A 84 7.44 0.97 12.71
CA ASP A 84 8.70 0.24 12.54
C ASP A 84 8.44 -1.19 12.06
N VAL A 85 9.24 -1.69 11.14
CA VAL A 85 9.25 -3.08 10.67
C VAL A 85 10.63 -3.66 10.97
N ILE A 86 10.65 -4.76 11.74
CA ILE A 86 11.89 -5.47 12.05
C ILE A 86 12.13 -6.51 10.96
N VAL A 87 13.25 -6.37 10.26
CA VAL A 87 13.72 -7.25 9.21
C VAL A 87 14.91 -8.05 9.74
N PRO A 88 14.73 -9.31 10.18
CA PRO A 88 15.82 -10.11 10.74
C PRO A 88 16.86 -10.57 9.69
N SER A 89 16.48 -10.59 8.41
CA SER A 89 17.34 -11.01 7.31
C SER A 89 16.92 -10.32 6.02
N ALA A 90 17.88 -10.03 5.13
CA ALA A 90 17.54 -9.57 3.78
C ALA A 90 16.64 -10.59 3.07
N GLY A 91 15.65 -10.11 2.33
CA GLY A 91 14.71 -10.99 1.61
C GLY A 91 13.37 -10.35 1.31
N TRP A 92 12.46 -11.20 0.81
CA TRP A 92 11.09 -10.87 0.48
C TRP A 92 10.16 -11.16 1.67
N TYR A 93 9.32 -10.20 2.00
CA TYR A 93 8.32 -10.30 3.07
C TYR A 93 6.94 -10.08 2.48
N ALA A 94 5.97 -10.89 2.91
CA ALA A 94 4.60 -10.79 2.43
C ALA A 94 4.01 -9.41 2.75
N VAL A 95 3.33 -8.82 1.76
CA VAL A 95 2.50 -7.63 1.91
C VAL A 95 1.06 -8.06 1.73
N GLU A 96 0.20 -7.71 2.67
CA GLU A 96 -1.23 -7.91 2.57
C GLU A 96 -1.95 -6.60 2.89
N ALA A 97 -2.95 -6.23 2.11
CA ALA A 97 -3.79 -5.09 2.42
C ALA A 97 -5.25 -5.29 2.00
N THR A 98 -6.16 -4.73 2.78
CA THR A 98 -7.54 -4.48 2.38
C THR A 98 -7.75 -2.98 2.32
N TYR A 99 -8.05 -2.48 1.12
CA TYR A 99 -8.22 -1.06 0.83
C TYR A 99 -9.64 -0.79 0.33
N PHE A 100 -10.17 0.41 0.60
CA PHE A 100 -11.37 0.90 -0.05
C PHE A 100 -11.25 2.36 -0.46
N GLN A 101 -12.06 2.70 -1.46
CA GLN A 101 -12.31 4.05 -1.92
C GLN A 101 -13.80 4.20 -2.16
N ARG A 102 -14.39 5.29 -1.66
CA ARG A 102 -15.83 5.54 -1.71
C ARG A 102 -16.21 6.55 -2.80
N LYS A 103 -15.57 7.72 -2.82
CA LYS A 103 -15.89 8.85 -3.72
C LYS A 103 -14.71 9.83 -3.83
N GLY A 104 -14.76 10.75 -4.79
CA GLY A 104 -13.73 11.76 -4.99
C GLY A 104 -12.49 11.19 -5.69
N THR A 105 -11.32 11.54 -5.18
CA THR A 105 -10.00 11.08 -5.63
C THR A 105 -9.64 9.71 -4.99
N ALA A 106 -8.42 9.23 -5.25
CA ALA A 106 -7.89 7.99 -4.72
C ALA A 106 -6.36 8.08 -4.62
N CYS A 107 -5.82 7.48 -3.56
CA CYS A 107 -4.38 7.26 -3.42
C CYS A 107 -4.09 5.96 -2.68
N LEU A 108 -2.93 5.39 -2.96
CA LEU A 108 -2.32 4.28 -2.23
C LEU A 108 -0.80 4.33 -2.44
N ALA A 109 -0.09 4.87 -1.45
CA ALA A 109 1.36 5.01 -1.50
C ALA A 109 2.01 4.48 -0.23
N MET A 110 3.30 4.16 -0.31
CA MET A 110 4.11 3.79 0.84
C MET A 110 5.44 4.51 0.79
N ASP A 111 5.80 5.11 1.92
CA ASP A 111 7.13 5.62 2.18
C ASP A 111 7.88 4.71 3.16
N TRP A 112 9.20 4.75 3.09
CA TRP A 112 10.10 4.12 4.04
C TRP A 112 11.32 4.98 4.34
N ASN A 113 11.95 4.75 5.48
CA ASN A 113 13.23 5.34 5.82
C ASN A 113 14.36 4.40 5.43
N VAL A 114 14.94 4.65 4.26
CA VAL A 114 16.18 4.00 3.81
C VAL A 114 17.20 5.10 3.54
N GLY A 115 18.33 5.06 4.26
CA GLY A 115 19.36 6.10 4.15
C GLY A 115 19.14 7.34 5.02
N GLY A 116 18.28 7.26 6.04
CA GLY A 116 18.12 8.28 7.07
C GLY A 116 17.05 9.34 6.79
N ARG A 117 16.26 9.19 5.73
CA ARG A 117 15.14 10.08 5.38
C ARG A 117 13.96 9.27 4.85
N MET A 118 12.74 9.64 5.26
CA MET A 118 11.52 9.11 4.66
C MET A 118 11.41 9.51 3.19
N GLY A 119 11.00 8.56 2.35
CA GLY A 119 10.68 8.78 0.94
C GLY A 119 10.01 7.57 0.32
N PRO A 120 9.59 7.68 -0.95
CA PRO A 120 8.78 6.66 -1.60
C PRO A 120 9.52 5.33 -1.71
N VAL A 121 8.80 4.25 -1.42
CA VAL A 121 9.27 2.90 -1.73
C VAL A 121 9.25 2.75 -3.26
N PRO A 122 10.38 2.42 -3.91
CA PRO A 122 10.40 2.24 -5.36
C PRO A 122 9.56 1.01 -5.76
N ASP A 123 8.86 1.09 -6.89
CA ASP A 123 8.06 -0.03 -7.41
C ASP A 123 8.86 -1.34 -7.54
N SER A 124 10.16 -1.23 -7.85
CA SER A 124 11.07 -2.39 -7.95
C SER A 124 11.29 -3.13 -6.63
N ALA A 125 10.93 -2.54 -5.49
CA ALA A 125 10.96 -3.23 -4.19
C ALA A 125 9.75 -4.15 -4.01
N PHE A 126 8.72 -4.07 -4.86
CA PHE A 126 7.53 -4.89 -4.79
C PHE A 126 7.52 -6.01 -5.84
N ALA A 127 6.84 -7.11 -5.51
CA ALA A 127 6.56 -8.21 -6.42
C ALA A 127 5.23 -8.89 -6.07
N HIS A 128 4.66 -9.65 -6.99
CA HIS A 128 3.51 -10.51 -6.75
C HIS A 128 3.70 -11.87 -7.44
N ILE A 129 2.84 -12.83 -7.10
CA ILE A 129 2.74 -14.10 -7.81
C ILE A 129 1.53 -14.02 -8.74
N ASP A 130 1.70 -14.48 -9.98
CA ASP A 130 0.63 -14.56 -10.98
C ASP A 130 -0.46 -15.57 -10.59
#